data_AF-A0A975ACG5-F1
#
_entry.id   AF-A0A975ACG5-F1
#
_cell.length_a   1.000
_cell.length_b   1.000
_cell.length_c   1.000
_cell.angle_alpha   90.00
_cell.angle_beta   90.00
_cell.angle_gamma   90.00
#
_symmetry.space_group_name_H-M   'P 1'
#
loop_
_entity.id
_entity.type
_entity.pdbx_description
1 polymer ?
#
loop_
_entity_poly.entity_id
_entity_poly.type
_entity_poly.pdbx_seq_one_letter_code
_entity_poly.pdbx_strand_id
1 'polypeptide(L)'
;MTVISERDQRRIRAAMSAMPYAATERVPKPWVAMGDVVDADAVVAFMEGLAEVLGEVAAESDKHRRRLFSLEADVEAFRRLLGTAPAEVTP
;
A
#
# COMPACT_ATOMS: atom_id res chain seq x y z
N MET A 1 -18.01 -24.66 -13.73
CA MET A 1 -17.61 -24.33 -12.34
C MET A 1 -16.22 -24.89 -12.13
N THR A 2 -15.21 -24.04 -12.05
CA THR A 2 -13.83 -24.47 -11.85
C THR A 2 -13.63 -24.76 -10.37
N VAL A 3 -13.49 -26.04 -10.01
CA VAL A 3 -13.29 -26.44 -8.62
C VAL A 3 -11.83 -26.21 -8.24
N ILE A 4 -11.56 -25.23 -7.37
CA ILE A 4 -10.23 -24.99 -6.84
C ILE A 4 -9.89 -26.11 -5.85
N SER A 5 -8.79 -26.83 -6.10
CA SER A 5 -8.37 -27.93 -5.21
C SER A 5 -8.05 -27.42 -3.80
N GLU A 6 -8.23 -28.25 -2.76
CA GLU A 6 -7.89 -27.84 -1.38
C GLU A 6 -6.43 -27.35 -1.24
N ARG A 7 -5.51 -27.97 -1.98
CA ARG A 7 -4.10 -27.56 -2.01
C ARG A 7 -3.97 -26.14 -2.56
N ASP A 8 -4.69 -25.82 -3.63
CA ASP A 8 -4.67 -24.49 -4.23
C ASP A 8 -5.38 -23.47 -3.33
N GLN A 9 -6.49 -23.85 -2.69
CA GLN A 9 -7.17 -23.01 -1.70
C GLN A 9 -6.23 -22.63 -0.54
N ARG A 10 -5.45 -23.59 -0.02
CA ARG A 10 -4.45 -23.32 1.03
C ARG A 10 -3.35 -22.36 0.54
N ARG A 11 -2.87 -22.54 -0.69
CA ARG A 11 -1.85 -21.66 -1.28
C ARG A 11 -2.39 -20.23 -1.49
N ILE A 12 -3.60 -20.11 -2.01
CA ILE A 12 -4.29 -18.84 -2.25
C ILE A 12 -4.47 -18.10 -0.92
N ARG A 13 -4.99 -18.78 0.12
CA ARG A 13 -5.16 -18.18 1.45
C ARG A 13 -3.84 -17.66 2.02
N ALA A 14 -2.77 -18.46 1.94
CA ALA A 14 -1.46 -18.07 2.43
C ALA A 14 -0.90 -16.84 1.68
N ALA A 15 -1.02 -16.83 0.34
CA ALA A 15 -0.58 -15.72 -0.48
C ALA A 15 -1.34 -14.43 -0.16
N MET A 16 -2.68 -14.49 -0.09
CA MET A 16 -3.52 -13.34 0.19
C MET A 16 -3.33 -12.80 1.60
N SER A 17 -3.16 -13.67 2.60
CA SER A 17 -2.91 -13.25 3.99
C SER A 17 -1.54 -12.60 4.18
N ALA A 18 -0.57 -12.90 3.30
CA ALA A 18 0.75 -12.29 3.31
C ALA A 18 0.80 -10.92 2.62
N MET A 19 -0.26 -10.53 1.90
CA MET A 19 -0.30 -9.22 1.23
C MET A 19 -0.41 -8.09 2.26
N PRO A 20 0.37 -7.00 2.10
CA PRO A 20 0.17 -5.79 2.90
C PRO A 20 -1.27 -5.32 2.82
N TYR A 21 -1.79 -4.77 3.92
CA TYR A 21 -3.17 -4.25 4.00
C TYR A 21 -4.30 -5.27 3.81
N ALA A 22 -4.01 -6.56 3.59
CA ALA A 22 -5.02 -7.61 3.50
C ALA A 22 -5.88 -7.77 4.76
N ALA A 23 -5.37 -7.35 5.93
CA ALA A 23 -6.09 -7.39 7.20
C ALA A 23 -7.03 -6.18 7.40
N THR A 24 -6.99 -5.18 6.52
CA THR A 24 -7.84 -3.98 6.62
C THR A 24 -9.30 -4.38 6.46
N GLU A 25 -10.19 -3.81 7.27
CA GLU A 25 -11.63 -4.12 7.25
C GLU A 25 -12.29 -3.84 5.89
N ARG A 26 -11.72 -2.92 5.11
CA ARG A 26 -12.19 -2.57 3.77
C ARG A 26 -11.88 -3.61 2.70
N VAL A 27 -10.94 -4.52 2.94
CA VAL A 27 -10.60 -5.60 1.99
C VAL A 27 -11.50 -6.80 2.29
N PRO A 28 -12.40 -7.20 1.37
CA PRO A 28 -13.29 -8.33 1.59
C PRO A 28 -12.49 -9.60 1.81
N LYS A 29 -12.75 -10.32 2.91
CA LYS A 29 -12.10 -11.61 3.17
C LYS A 29 -12.84 -12.70 2.40
N PRO A 30 -12.16 -13.49 1.54
CA PRO A 30 -12.79 -14.56 0.79
C PRO A 30 -13.22 -15.77 1.64
N TRP A 31 -12.91 -15.78 2.93
CA TRP A 31 -13.20 -16.85 3.87
C TRP A 31 -13.71 -16.27 5.19
N VAL A 32 -14.72 -16.92 5.78
CA VAL A 32 -15.29 -16.58 7.10
C VAL A 32 -14.67 -17.47 8.18
N ALA A 33 -14.43 -18.74 7.87
CA ALA A 33 -13.87 -19.74 8.77
C ALA A 33 -12.77 -20.60 8.13
N MET A 34 -11.99 -21.27 8.97
CA MET A 34 -10.94 -22.18 8.53
C MET A 34 -11.56 -23.46 7.96
N GLY A 35 -11.50 -23.59 6.63
CA GLY A 35 -12.08 -24.74 5.91
C GLY A 35 -13.09 -24.34 4.85
N ASP A 36 -13.46 -23.05 4.81
CA ASP A 36 -14.33 -22.53 3.75
C ASP A 36 -13.71 -22.71 2.36
N VAL A 37 -14.56 -23.14 1.43
CA VAL A 37 -14.21 -23.22 0.01
C VAL A 37 -13.96 -21.82 -0.50
N VAL A 38 -12.79 -21.62 -1.09
CA VAL A 38 -12.45 -20.35 -1.73
C VAL A 38 -13.17 -20.28 -3.08
N ASP A 39 -14.07 -19.31 -3.20
CA ASP A 39 -14.71 -18.97 -4.47
C ASP A 39 -13.83 -18.01 -5.29
N ALA A 40 -13.77 -18.22 -6.60
CA ALA A 40 -13.01 -17.37 -7.51
C ALA A 40 -13.54 -15.93 -7.49
N ASP A 41 -14.85 -15.73 -7.42
CA ASP A 41 -15.46 -14.40 -7.34
C ASP A 41 -15.07 -13.69 -6.04
N ALA A 42 -15.00 -14.43 -4.92
CA ALA A 42 -14.53 -13.88 -3.65
C ALA A 42 -13.04 -13.51 -3.67
N VAL A 43 -12.21 -14.26 -4.42
CA VAL A 43 -10.80 -13.90 -4.64
C VAL A 43 -10.68 -12.63 -5.47
N VAL A 44 -11.48 -12.47 -6.51
CA VAL A 44 -11.52 -11.23 -7.32
C VAL A 44 -11.93 -10.04 -6.46
N ALA A 45 -13.00 -10.16 -5.67
CA ALA A 45 -13.46 -9.09 -4.78
C ALA A 45 -12.39 -8.66 -3.76
N PHE A 46 -11.62 -9.61 -3.21
CA PHE A 46 -10.47 -9.30 -2.37
C PHE A 46 -9.41 -8.50 -3.14
N MET A 47 -9.05 -8.92 -4.35
CA MET A 47 -8.01 -8.26 -5.14
C MET A 47 -8.41 -6.84 -5.54
N GLU A 48 -9.68 -6.62 -5.88
CA GLU A 48 -10.23 -5.31 -6.17
C GLU A 48 -10.21 -4.40 -4.94
N GLY A 49 -10.69 -4.87 -3.79
CA GLY A 49 -10.64 -4.11 -2.54
C GLY A 49 -9.21 -3.79 -2.10
N LEU A 50 -8.27 -4.72 -2.29
CA LEU A 50 -6.85 -4.47 -2.02
C LEU A 50 -6.27 -3.43 -2.97
N ALA A 51 -6.61 -3.47 -4.26
CA ALA A 51 -6.17 -2.48 -5.24
C ALA A 51 -6.68 -1.08 -4.90
N GLU A 52 -7.93 -0.95 -4.43
CA GLU A 52 -8.49 0.32 -3.96
C GLU A 52 -7.68 0.89 -2.78
N VAL A 53 -7.46 0.09 -1.74
CA VAL A 53 -6.69 0.50 -0.56
C VAL A 53 -5.26 0.91 -0.94
N LEU A 54 -4.59 0.14 -1.79
CA LEU A 54 -3.25 0.47 -2.27
C LEU A 54 -3.24 1.77 -3.10
N GLY A 55 -4.29 2.02 -3.88
CA GLY A 55 -4.46 3.27 -4.64
C GLY A 55 -4.56 4.48 -3.72
N GLU A 56 -5.34 4.39 -2.64
CA GLU A 56 -5.45 5.45 -1.64
C GLU A 56 -4.13 5.72 -0.91
N VAL A 57 -3.44 4.66 -0.48
CA VAL A 57 -2.12 4.78 0.17
C VAL A 57 -1.11 5.44 -0.77
N ALA A 58 -1.12 5.07 -2.06
CA ALA A 58 -0.26 5.69 -3.06
C ALA A 58 -0.58 7.18 -3.25
N ALA A 59 -1.85 7.54 -3.30
CA ALA A 59 -2.28 8.94 -3.44
C ALA A 59 -1.88 9.79 -2.23
N GLU A 60 -2.04 9.27 -1.00
CA GLU A 60 -1.64 10.01 0.20
C GLU A 60 -0.11 10.11 0.31
N SER A 61 0.62 9.05 -0.06
CA SER A 61 2.09 9.10 -0.13
C SER A 61 2.59 10.13 -1.14
N ASP A 62 1.95 10.23 -2.30
CA ASP A 62 2.25 11.26 -3.29
C ASP A 62 2.01 12.68 -2.75
N LYS A 63 0.89 12.88 -2.04
CA LYS A 63 0.58 14.15 -1.39
C LYS A 63 1.59 14.50 -0.30
N HIS A 64 2.01 13.54 0.52
CA HIS A 64 3.07 13.74 1.51
C HIS A 64 4.41 14.10 0.85
N ARG A 65 4.76 13.42 -0.24
CA ARG A 65 5.98 13.71 -1.01
C ARG A 65 5.97 15.14 -1.57
N ARG A 66 4.84 15.60 -2.12
CA ARG A 66 4.69 17.00 -2.59
C ARG A 66 4.84 18.02 -1.45
N ARG A 67 4.25 17.74 -0.29
CA ARG A 67 4.39 18.62 0.90
C ARG A 67 5.82 18.68 1.41
N LEU A 68 6.51 17.54 1.45
CA LEU A 68 7.91 17.47 1.84
C LEU A 68 8.77 18.33 0.92
N PHE A 69 8.60 18.19 -0.39
CA PHE A 69 9.33 19.00 -1.36
C PHE A 69 9.10 20.50 -1.20
N SER A 70 7.85 20.93 -0.95
CA SER A 70 7.54 22.33 -0.66
C SER A 70 8.26 22.81 0.61
N LEU A 71 8.24 22.01 1.66
CA LEU A 71 8.90 22.35 2.93
C LEU A 71 10.42 22.45 2.77
N GLU A 72 11.03 21.55 2.00
CA GLU A 72 12.46 21.59 1.70
C GLU A 72 12.84 22.87 0.95
N ALA A 73 12.04 23.28 -0.03
CA ALA A 73 12.22 24.54 -0.74
C ALA A 73 12.09 25.76 0.18
N ASP A 74 11.08 25.76 1.08
CA ASP A 74 10.89 26.83 2.07
C ASP A 74 12.09 26.92 3.02
N VAL A 75 12.57 25.77 3.51
CA VAL A 75 13.78 25.69 4.36
C VAL A 75 15.00 26.25 3.64
N GLU A 76 15.19 25.94 2.36
CA GLU A 76 16.29 26.48 1.56
C GLU A 76 16.17 28.01 1.39
N ALA A 77 14.97 28.51 1.13
CA ALA A 77 14.72 29.96 1.03
C ALA A 77 15.07 30.67 2.36
N PHE A 78 14.64 30.12 3.50
CA PHE A 78 15.00 30.66 4.81
C PHE A 78 16.51 30.60 5.09
N ARG A 79 17.19 29.51 4.71
CA ARG A 79 18.66 29.42 4.85
C ARG A 79 19.39 30.50 4.08
N ARG A 80 18.93 30.83 2.87
CA ARG A 80 19.48 31.94 2.06
C ARG A 80 19.21 33.29 2.73
N LEU A 81 18.00 33.51 3.25
CA LEU A 81 17.64 34.75 3.97
C LEU A 81 18.47 34.98 5.22
N LEU A 82 18.75 33.91 5.98
CA LEU A 82 19.56 33.98 7.20
C LEU A 82 21.07 34.12 6.91
N GLY A 83 21.50 34.15 5.65
CA GLY A 83 22.92 34.17 5.29
C GLY A 83 23.65 32.86 5.61
N THR A 84 22.90 31.80 5.94
CA THR A 84 23.40 30.44 6.21
C THR A 84 23.40 29.64 4.91
N ALA A 85 24.16 30.10 3.91
CA ALA A 85 24.48 29.23 2.78
C ALA A 85 25.29 28.03 3.31
N PRO A 86 25.05 26.80 2.83
CA PRO A 86 25.91 25.68 3.18
C PRO A 86 27.34 26.06 2.79
N ALA A 87 28.30 25.88 3.70
CA ALA A 87 29.69 26.11 3.40
C ALA A 87 30.05 25.30 2.15
N GLU A 88 30.54 25.98 1.10
CA GLU A 88 31.20 25.30 -0.01
C GLU A 88 32.32 24.47 0.60
N VAL A 89 32.16 23.14 0.60
CA VAL A 89 33.24 22.23 0.92
C VAL A 89 34.11 22.18 -0.33
N THR A 90 35.10 23.05 -0.40
CA THR A 90 36.17 22.97 -1.41
C THR A 90 36.97 21.68 -1.15
N PRO A 91 37.24 20.86 -2.19
CA PRO A 91 37.91 19.56 -2.03
C PRO A 91 39.34 19.63 -1.51
#